data_AF-A0A3C0TM36-F1
#
_entry.id   AF-A0A3C0TM36-F1
#
_cell.length_a   1.000
_cell.length_b   1.000
_cell.length_c   1.000
_cell.angle_alpha   90.00
_cell.angle_beta   90.00
_cell.angle_gamma   90.00
#
_symmetry.space_group_name_H-M   'P 1'
#
loop_
_entity.id
_entity.type
_entity.pdbx_description
1 polymer ?
#
loop_
_entity_poly.entity_id
_entity_poly.type
_entity_poly.pdbx_seq_one_letter_code
_entity_poly.pdbx_strand_id
1 'polypeptide(L)'
;MSAMCWEQNPNCFVKGQKQGESACNAYNENKGCWQIDWTFIVASLPDEEKARWKKIMKEQCPSCPVFSEHKDDLATMIKIVISM
;
A
#
# COMPACT_ATOMS: atom_id res chain seq x y z
N MET A 1 -11.67 16.61 5.54
CA MET A 1 -10.53 16.08 4.77
C MET A 1 -10.31 14.67 5.25
N SER A 2 -10.42 13.66 4.38
CA SER A 2 -10.09 12.28 4.77
C SER A 2 -8.61 12.21 5.11
N ALA A 3 -8.29 11.66 6.28
CA ALA A 3 -6.90 11.49 6.70
C ALA A 3 -6.18 10.53 5.75
N MET A 4 -4.95 10.85 5.37
CA MET A 4 -4.17 10.01 4.45
C MET A 4 -3.74 8.71 5.13
N CYS A 5 -3.42 7.68 4.35
CA CYS A 5 -3.18 6.34 4.92
C CYS A 5 -2.01 6.29 5.92
N TRP A 6 -0.99 7.14 5.73
CA TRP A 6 0.17 7.26 6.63
C TRP A 6 -0.12 8.08 7.89
N GLU A 7 -1.19 8.87 7.91
CA GLU A 7 -1.65 9.60 9.10
C GLU A 7 -2.50 8.70 9.99
N GLN A 8 -3.32 7.85 9.36
CA GLN A 8 -4.20 6.91 10.05
C GLN A 8 -3.46 5.69 10.61
N ASN A 9 -2.41 5.23 9.94
CA ASN A 9 -1.63 4.07 10.37
C ASN A 9 -0.35 4.51 11.10
N PRO A 10 -0.30 4.46 12.45
CA PRO A 10 0.89 4.86 13.22
C PRO A 10 2.11 3.98 12.95
N ASN A 11 1.91 2.78 12.39
CA ASN A 11 2.92 1.79 12.03
C ASN A 11 3.20 1.74 10.52
N CYS A 12 2.76 2.76 9.76
CA CYS A 12 3.02 2.80 8.32
C CYS A 12 4.53 2.83 8.06
N PHE A 13 5.03 1.95 7.19
CA PHE A 13 6.47 1.83 6.91
C PHE A 13 7.08 3.08 6.26
N VAL A 14 6.27 4.00 5.73
CA VAL A 14 6.71 5.29 5.16
C VAL A 14 6.93 6.36 6.21
N LYS A 15 6.58 6.11 7.47
CA LYS A 15 6.70 7.09 8.55
C LYS A 15 8.16 7.49 8.74
N GLY A 16 8.43 8.80 8.71
CA GLY A 16 9.78 9.35 8.79
C GLY A 16 10.54 9.40 7.45
N GLN A 17 9.94 8.94 6.36
CA GLN A 17 10.46 9.11 5.00
C GLN A 17 9.93 10.42 4.40
N LYS A 18 10.63 10.92 3.38
CA LYS A 18 10.18 12.09 2.62
C LYS A 18 9.38 11.64 1.39
N GLN A 19 8.35 12.41 1.03
CA GLN A 19 7.58 12.18 -0.18
C GLN A 19 8.50 12.26 -1.42
N GLY A 20 8.35 11.31 -2.33
CA GLY A 20 9.20 11.16 -3.52
C GLY A 20 10.44 10.29 -3.29
N GLU A 21 10.74 9.93 -2.04
CA GLU A 21 11.89 9.09 -1.68
C GLU A 21 11.46 7.72 -1.13
N SER A 22 10.16 7.51 -0.88
CA SER A 22 9.64 6.23 -0.40
C SER A 22 9.38 5.25 -1.54
N ALA A 23 9.35 3.95 -1.24
CA ALA A 23 8.85 2.95 -2.18
C ALA A 23 7.33 3.05 -2.42
N CYS A 24 6.59 3.75 -1.56
CA CYS A 24 5.13 3.80 -1.58
C CYS A 24 4.60 4.85 -2.55
N ASN A 25 4.03 4.41 -3.68
CA ASN A 25 3.39 5.29 -4.66
C ASN A 25 2.30 6.17 -4.05
N ALA A 26 1.45 5.60 -3.18
CA ALA A 26 0.40 6.36 -2.49
C ALA A 26 0.96 7.55 -1.71
N TYR A 27 2.04 7.34 -0.95
CA TYR A 27 2.69 8.39 -0.17
C TYR A 27 3.35 9.45 -1.07
N ASN A 28 4.03 9.01 -2.12
CA ASN A 28 4.73 9.91 -3.05
C ASN A 28 3.76 10.75 -3.91
N GLU A 29 2.59 10.20 -4.25
CA GLU A 29 1.56 10.89 -5.05
C GLU A 29 0.55 11.67 -4.20
N ASN A 30 0.73 11.70 -2.87
CA ASN A 30 -0.20 12.30 -1.93
C ASN A 30 -1.64 11.76 -2.05
N LYS A 31 -1.76 10.44 -2.18
CA LYS A 31 -3.01 9.68 -2.33
C LYS A 31 -3.14 8.62 -1.25
N GLY A 32 -4.37 8.24 -0.91
CA GLY A 32 -4.63 7.05 -0.11
C GLY A 32 -4.21 5.77 -0.84
N CYS A 33 -3.78 4.75 -0.10
CA CYS A 33 -3.40 3.46 -0.72
C CYS A 33 -4.57 2.77 -1.45
N TRP A 34 -5.82 3.08 -1.11
CA TRP A 34 -7.02 2.62 -1.82
C TRP A 34 -7.29 3.35 -3.14
N GLN A 35 -6.58 4.45 -3.41
CA GLN A 35 -6.70 5.24 -4.63
C GLN A 35 -5.65 4.87 -5.69
N ILE A 36 -4.83 3.86 -5.40
CA ILE A 36 -3.71 3.42 -6.24
C ILE A 36 -4.01 2.03 -6.80
N ASP A 37 -3.78 1.87 -8.10
CA ASP A 37 -3.79 0.55 -8.73
C ASP A 37 -2.46 -0.16 -8.48
N TRP A 38 -2.38 -0.83 -7.33
CA TRP A 38 -1.21 -1.62 -6.97
C TRP A 38 -1.02 -2.84 -7.84
N THR A 39 -2.05 -3.35 -8.53
CA THR A 39 -1.89 -4.51 -9.41
C THR A 39 -0.95 -4.15 -10.56
N PHE A 40 -1.18 -3.01 -11.20
CA PHE A 40 -0.34 -2.50 -12.27
C PHE A 40 1.07 -2.15 -11.78
N ILE A 41 1.17 -1.44 -10.65
CA ILE A 41 2.46 -1.04 -10.09
C ILE A 41 3.31 -2.27 -9.77
N VAL A 42 2.78 -3.20 -8.97
CA VAL A 42 3.54 -4.38 -8.56
C VAL A 42 3.86 -5.27 -9.76
N ALA A 43 2.97 -5.40 -10.76
CA ALA A 43 3.27 -6.12 -12.01
C ALA A 43 4.54 -5.62 -12.72
N SER A 44 4.77 -4.31 -12.70
CA SER A 44 5.89 -3.65 -13.39
C SER A 44 7.22 -3.70 -12.64
N LEU A 45 7.21 -4.04 -11.35
CA LEU A 45 8.42 -4.04 -10.52
C LEU A 45 9.33 -5.26 -10.78
N PRO A 46 10.64 -5.16 -10.48
CA PRO A 46 11.53 -6.32 -10.40
C PRO A 46 11.06 -7.34 -9.35
N ASP A 47 11.46 -8.61 -9.51
CA ASP A 47 10.98 -9.71 -8.67
C ASP A 47 11.25 -9.52 -7.16
N GLU A 48 12.39 -8.90 -6.81
CA GLU A 48 12.73 -8.58 -5.42
C GLU A 48 11.74 -7.59 -4.80
N GLU A 49 11.44 -6.49 -5.51
CA GLU A 49 10.48 -5.48 -5.04
C GLU A 49 9.04 -6.03 -5.06
N LYS A 50 8.70 -6.88 -6.04
CA LYS A 50 7.42 -7.62 -6.03
C LYS A 50 7.28 -8.45 -4.76
N ALA A 51 8.29 -9.26 -4.41
CA ALA A 51 8.27 -10.10 -3.23
C ALA A 51 8.10 -9.26 -1.95
N ARG A 52 8.80 -8.12 -1.87
CA ARG A 52 8.67 -7.17 -0.76
C ARG A 52 7.25 -6.62 -0.64
N TRP A 53 6.64 -6.17 -1.74
CA TRP A 53 5.27 -5.66 -1.74
C TRP A 53 4.23 -6.72 -1.39
N LYS A 54 4.37 -7.94 -1.93
CA LYS A 54 3.52 -9.09 -1.56
C LYS A 54 3.60 -9.36 -0.06
N LYS A 55 4.80 -9.30 0.52
CA LYS A 55 5.00 -9.48 1.97
C LYS A 55 4.31 -8.37 2.78
N ILE A 56 4.49 -7.10 2.42
CA ILE A 56 3.83 -5.97 3.09
C ILE A 56 2.31 -6.11 3.02
N MET A 57 1.76 -6.40 1.84
CA MET A 57 0.31 -6.54 1.64
C MET A 57 -0.27 -7.75 2.36
N LYS A 58 0.50 -8.83 2.51
CA LYS A 58 0.08 -10.03 3.24
C LYS A 58 0.14 -9.85 4.76
N GLU A 59 1.20 -9.23 5.27
CA GLU A 59 1.49 -9.20 6.71
C GLU A 59 1.01 -7.93 7.41
N GLN A 60 1.03 -6.77 6.72
CA GLN A 60 0.78 -5.46 7.34
C GLN A 60 -0.57 -4.86 6.96
N CYS A 61 -1.08 -5.11 5.74
CA CYS A 61 -2.40 -4.57 5.35
C CYS A 61 -3.56 -5.12 6.20
N PRO A 62 -3.62 -6.41 6.59
CA PRO A 62 -4.75 -6.92 7.38
C PRO A 62 -4.93 -6.25 8.75
N SER A 63 -3.85 -5.74 9.34
CA SER A 63 -3.86 -5.02 10.63
C SER A 63 -3.87 -3.50 10.47
N CYS A 64 -3.90 -2.99 9.24
CA CYS A 64 -3.90 -1.57 8.96
C CYS A 64 -5.32 -0.98 9.15
N PRO A 65 -5.50 0.11 9.93
CA PRO A 65 -6.82 0.73 10.13
C PRO A 65 -7.45 1.20 8.80
N VAL A 66 -6.62 1.66 7.87
CA VAL A 66 -7.04 2.08 6.53
C VAL A 66 -7.61 0.92 5.72
N PHE A 67 -7.05 -0.28 5.87
CA PHE A 67 -7.59 -1.47 5.21
C PHE A 67 -8.96 -1.85 5.76
N SER A 68 -9.21 -1.63 7.05
CA SER A 68 -10.54 -1.86 7.63
C SER A 68 -11.58 -0.89 7.09
N GLU A 69 -11.22 0.37 6.85
CA GLU A 69 -12.13 1.40 6.33
C GLU A 69 -12.42 1.21 4.83
N HIS A 70 -11.41 0.80 4.06
CA HIS A 70 -11.48 0.64 2.60
C HIS A 70 -11.36 -0.82 2.15
N LYS A 71 -11.90 -1.74 2.95
CA LYS A 71 -11.73 -3.18 2.75
C LYS A 71 -12.23 -3.63 1.39
N ASP A 72 -13.38 -3.11 0.94
CA ASP A 72 -14.01 -3.52 -0.31
C ASP A 72 -13.17 -3.11 -1.53
N ASP A 73 -12.52 -1.94 -1.47
CA ASP A 73 -11.61 -1.46 -2.53
C ASP A 73 -10.29 -2.24 -2.53
N LEU A 74 -9.74 -2.52 -1.35
CA LEU A 74 -8.39 -3.07 -1.20
C LEU A 74 -8.33 -4.60 -1.25
N ALA A 75 -9.35 -5.32 -0.77
CA ALA A 75 -9.26 -6.77 -0.57
C ALA A 75 -9.09 -7.55 -1.88
N THR A 76 -9.79 -7.16 -2.94
CA THR A 76 -9.68 -7.80 -4.26
C THR A 76 -8.31 -7.53 -4.87
N MET A 77 -7.88 -6.27 -4.85
CA MET A 77 -6.56 -5.87 -5.34
C MET A 77 -5.43 -6.61 -4.62
N ILE A 78 -5.46 -6.68 -3.29
CA ILE A 78 -4.41 -7.34 -2.49
C ILE A 78 -4.35 -8.83 -2.82
N LYS A 79 -5.50 -9.49 -2.98
CA LYS A 79 -5.54 -10.90 -3.40
C LYS A 79 -4.87 -11.10 -4.75
N ILE A 80 -5.17 -10.23 -5.73
CA ILE A 80 -4.54 -10.28 -7.06
C ILE A 80 -3.02 -10.15 -6.91
N VAL A 81 -2.54 -9.10 -6.21
CA VAL A 81 -1.09 -8.86 -6.05
C VAL A 81 -0.38 -10.04 -5.38
N ILE A 82 -0.97 -10.64 -4.35
CA ILE A 82 -0.39 -11.78 -3.64
C ILE A 82 -0.32 -13.04 -4.52
N SER A 83 -1.23 -13.18 -5.48
CA SER A 83 -1.34 -14.35 -6.38
C SER A 83 -0.56 -14.22 -7.70
N MET A 84 -0.05 -13.03 -8.03
CA MET A 84 0.97 -12.85 -9.09
C MET A 84 2.28 -13.52 -8.71
#